data_AF-A0A392VKN5-F1
#
_entry.id   AF-A0A392VKN5-F1
#
_cell.length_a   1.000
_cell.length_b   1.000
_cell.length_c   1.000
_cell.angle_alpha   90.00
_cell.angle_beta   90.00
_cell.angle_gamma   90.00
#
_symmetry.space_group_name_H-M   'P 1'
#
loop_
_entity.id
_entity.type
_entity.pdbx_description
1 polymer ?
#
loop_
_entity_poly.entity_id
_entity_poly.type
_entity_poly.pdbx_seq_one_letter_code
_entity_poly.pdbx_strand_id
1 'polypeptide(L)' 'MANVYASCDPGAKQELWDSLFVRIQTLGRSRVCVCGDFNVVRSIEERRSAR' A
#
# COMPACT_ATOMS: atom_id res chain seq x y z
N MET A 1 13.23 -5.81 1.53
CA MET A 1 12.00 -5.90 2.35
C MET A 1 11.65 -4.49 2.80
N ALA A 2 10.38 -4.09 2.72
CA ALA A 2 9.90 -2.79 3.21
C ALA A 2 8.63 -3.02 4.05
N ASN A 3 8.55 -2.38 5.22
CA ASN A 3 7.36 -2.38 6.06
C ASN A 3 6.66 -1.02 5.92
N VAL A 4 5.34 -1.02 5.70
CA VAL A 4 4.53 0.16 5.43
C VAL A 4 3.48 0.34 6.53
N TYR A 5 3.25 1.61 6.90
CA TYR A 5 2.12 2.02 7.74
C TYR A 5 1.42 3.18 7.05
N ALA A 6 0.26 2.91 6.46
CA ALA A 6 -0.49 3.91 5.71
C ALA A 6 -1.37 4.77 6.62
N SER A 7 -1.34 6.10 6.39
CA SER A 7 -2.23 7.06 7.06
C SER A 7 -3.71 6.73 6.83
N CYS A 8 -4.62 7.17 7.71
CA CYS A 8 -6.07 7.13 7.44
C CYS A 8 -6.51 8.18 6.40
N ASP A 9 -5.73 9.24 6.22
CA ASP A 9 -6.01 10.32 5.28
C ASP A 9 -5.89 9.84 3.82
N PRO A 10 -6.93 10.02 2.97
CA PRO A 10 -6.89 9.58 1.57
C PRO A 10 -5.78 10.23 0.74
N GLY A 11 -5.47 11.51 0.98
CA GLY A 11 -4.42 12.22 0.25
C GLY A 11 -3.04 11.65 0.56
N ALA A 12 -2.72 11.50 1.84
CA ALA A 12 -1.48 10.88 2.30
C ALA A 12 -1.35 9.42 1.85
N LYS A 13 -2.46 8.67 1.74
CA LYS A 13 -2.44 7.32 1.14
C LYS A 13 -2.06 7.38 -0.34
N GLN A 14 -2.66 8.27 -1.12
CA GLN A 14 -2.35 8.40 -2.54
C GLN A 14 -0.87 8.74 -2.75
N GLU A 15 -0.35 9.72 -2.01
CA GLU A 15 1.07 10.10 -2.07
C GLU A 15 2.01 8.94 -1.73
N LEU A 16 1.67 8.15 -0.69
CA LEU A 16 2.41 6.94 -0.33
C LEU A 16 2.42 5.92 -1.47
N TRP A 17 1.27 5.66 -2.10
CA TRP A 17 1.15 4.72 -3.20
C TRP A 17 1.91 5.17 -4.45
N ASP A 18 1.83 6.46 -4.79
CA ASP A 18 2.56 7.03 -5.93
C ASP A 18 4.08 6.93 -5.71
N SER A 19 4.56 7.28 -4.51
CA SER A 19 5.97 7.16 -4.14
C SER A 19 6.46 5.71 -4.19
N LEU A 20 5.68 4.78 -3.62
CA LEU A 20 6.00 3.36 -3.62
C LEU A 20 6.02 2.78 -5.03
N PHE A 21 5.06 3.17 -5.88
CA PHE A 21 4.98 2.73 -7.26
C PHE A 21 6.23 3.13 -8.03
N VAL A 22 6.61 4.41 -7.99
CA VAL A 22 7.85 4.90 -8.64
C VAL A 22 9.05 4.13 -8.13
N ARG A 23 9.17 3.92 -6.81
CA ARG A 23 10.31 3.21 -6.23
C ARG A 23 10.37 1.75 -6.67
N ILE A 24 9.24 1.04 -6.74
CA ILE A 24 9.18 -0.34 -7.24
C ILE A 24 9.61 -0.40 -8.71
N GLN A 25 9.15 0.54 -9.55
CA GLN A 25 9.58 0.60 -10.96
C GLN A 25 11.09 0.79 -11.09
N THR A 26 11.70 1.65 -10.26
CA THR A 26 13.16 1.88 -10.30
C THR A 26 13.99 0.68 -9.85
N LEU A 27 13.41 -0.26 -9.08
CA LEU A 27 14.09 -1.47 -8.63
C LEU A 27 14.18 -2.55 -9.72
N GLY A 28 13.52 -2.34 -10.87
CA GLY A 28 13.61 -3.21 -12.04
C GLY A 28 13.16 -4.64 -11.76
N ARG A 29 14.04 -5.62 -12.00
CA ARG A 29 13.76 -7.05 -11.80
C ARG A 29 14.07 -7.57 -10.40
N SER A 30 14.40 -6.67 -9.47
CA SER A 30 14.69 -7.05 -8.09
C SER A 30 13.44 -7.62 -7.43
N ARG A 31 13.62 -8.69 -6.64
CA ARG A 31 12.52 -9.24 -5.84
C ARG A 31 12.25 -8.30 -4.65
N VAL A 32 11.06 -7.72 -4.61
CA VAL A 32 10.64 -6.82 -3.54
C VAL A 32 9.54 -7.50 -2.74
N CYS A 33 9.59 -7.33 -1.42
CA CYS A 33 8.53 -7.71 -0.51
C CYS A 33 8.13 -6.45 0.27
N VAL A 34 6.86 -6.07 0.14
CA VAL A 34 6.24 -4.96 0.86
C VAL A 34 5.16 -5.55 1.76
N CYS A 35 5.28 -5.32 3.06
CA CYS A 35 4.33 -5.80 4.05
C CYS A 35 3.94 -4.65 4.99
N GLY A 36 2.92 -4.86 5.80
CA GLY A 36 2.52 -3.91 6.84
C GLY A 36 1.03 -3.60 6.77
N ASP A 37 0.66 -2.48 7.40
CA ASP A 37 -0.70 -1.99 7.41
C ASP A 37 -0.89 -0.99 6.26
N PHE A 38 -1.62 -1.44 5.24
CA PHE A 38 -1.95 -0.62 4.07
C PHE A 38 -3.21 0.23 4.28
N ASN A 39 -3.93 0.04 5.39
CA ASN A 39 -5.14 0.76 5.77
C ASN A 39 -6.16 0.87 4.62
N VAL A 40 -6.30 -0.23 3.89
CA VAL A 40 -7.19 -0.40 2.73
C VAL A 40 -7.71 -1.83 2.71
N VAL A 41 -8.98 -1.97 2.33
CA VAL A 41 -9.61 -3.27 2.10
C VAL A 41 -9.55 -3.54 0.60
N ARG A 42 -8.94 -4.65 0.18
CA ARG A 42 -8.64 -4.87 -1.25
C ARG A 42 -9.84 -5.32 -2.07
N SER A 43 -10.80 -6.01 -1.42
CA SER A 43 -12.04 -6.48 -2.02
C SER A 43 -13.18 -6.43 -1.01
N ILE A 44 -14.42 -6.34 -1.49
CA ILE A 44 -15.59 -6.27 -0.60
C ILE A 44 -15.72 -7.52 0.30
N GLU A 45 -15.25 -8.67 -0.19
CA GLU A 45 -15.26 -9.95 0.53
C GLU A 45 -14.39 -9.94 1.78
N GLU A 46 -13.34 -9.11 1.82
CA GLU A 46 -12.47 -8.99 2.99
C GLU A 46 -13.06 -8.08 4.08
N ARG A 47 -14.10 -7.30 3.75
CA ARG A 47 -14.70 -6.35 4.68
C ARG A 47 -15.58 -7.08 5.71
N ARG A 48 -15.26 -6.89 6.99
CA ARG A 48 -16.02 -7.49 8.11
C ARG A 48 -17.00 -6.52 8.78
N SER A 49 -16.93 -5.23 8.45
CA SER A 49 -17.81 -4.20 8.99
C SER A 49 -18.83 -3.72 7.96
N ALA A 50 -19.93 -3.13 8.46
CA ALA A 50 -20.95 -2.52 7.61
C ALA A 50 -20.35 -1.47 6.65
N ARG A 51 -21.07 -1.24 5.55
CA ARG A 51 -20.63 -0.35 4.47
C ARG A 51 -20.68 1.10 4.91
#